data_AF-A0A165QZL9-F1
#
_entry.id   AF-A0A165QZL9-F1
#
_cell.length_a   1.000
_cell.length_b   1.000
_cell.length_c   1.000
_cell.angle_alpha   90.00
_cell.angle_beta   90.00
_cell.angle_gamma   90.00
#
_symmetry.space_group_name_H-M   'P 1'
#
loop_
_entity.id
_entity.type
_entity.pdbx_description
1 polymer ?
#
loop_
_entity_poly.entity_id
_entity_poly.type
_entity_poly.pdbx_seq_one_letter_code
_entity_poly.pdbx_strand_id
1 'polypeptide(L)'
;MATEEALSNGNETDWSDRYYHIDQILDKPGPRTDPSFLAGEEVKRFLRETCKILVIGAGGLGCEILANLALSGFKDIHVIDMDTIDISNLNRQFLFRPKDVGKSKAIVAAEFIMNRVPGVKVTPYFGRIQDKDEEYYMQFNLVICGLDSVEARRWINATLVHMVDPDEPESLKPLIDGGTEGFKGQARVILPTVTSCYECSLDMLNKQTAFPICTIANTPRLPEHCIEWASVLEWPRVFKDKKMDTDDPEHIGWLYKTASSRAKEFKIEGVTWSLTQGVVKNIIPAIASTNAIIAASCCNEAFKIATSSAAYLNNYFMLIGTDGVYSFTFEHQKRDDCPVCGGQAITVNVSKEWTLERLIEMLVEKQDVQIKKPSLATPKRQLYFQAPPQLEELTRPNLEKTLSELVDDGEYITVTASSLPFDLTLQVKYD
;
A
#
# COMPACT_ATOMS: atom_id res chain seq x y z
N MET A 1 38.62 -16.17 -43.73
CA MET A 1 37.24 -16.64 -43.49
C MET A 1 37.27 -17.54 -42.28
N ALA A 2 37.26 -16.93 -41.09
CA ALA A 2 37.00 -17.61 -39.83
C ALA A 2 35.58 -17.18 -39.48
N THR A 3 34.65 -18.12 -39.59
CA THR A 3 33.22 -17.88 -39.44
C THR A 3 32.85 -17.77 -37.97
N GLU A 4 31.93 -16.84 -37.72
CA GLU A 4 31.27 -16.50 -36.46
C GLU A 4 30.60 -17.71 -35.80
N GLU A 5 31.34 -18.43 -34.95
CA GLU A 5 30.80 -19.55 -34.18
C GLU A 5 31.22 -19.47 -32.70
N ALA A 6 31.26 -18.24 -32.15
CA ALA A 6 31.68 -17.99 -30.77
C ALA A 6 30.88 -16.89 -30.05
N LEU A 7 29.59 -16.73 -30.37
CA LEU A 7 28.66 -15.84 -29.65
C LEU A 7 27.30 -16.50 -29.41
N SER A 8 27.29 -17.67 -28.76
CA SER A 8 26.04 -18.27 -28.26
C SER A 8 26.18 -19.07 -26.96
N ASN A 9 27.22 -18.82 -26.15
CA ASN A 9 27.27 -19.35 -24.78
C ASN A 9 26.49 -18.46 -23.82
N GLY A 10 25.16 -18.44 -23.97
CA GLY A 10 24.27 -18.04 -22.89
C GLY A 10 24.25 -19.17 -21.86
N ASN A 11 24.52 -18.87 -20.59
CA ASN A 11 24.48 -19.82 -19.48
C ASN A 11 23.20 -20.68 -19.55
N GLU A 12 23.29 -21.96 -19.94
CA GLU A 12 22.16 -22.91 -19.91
C GLU A 12 21.86 -23.27 -18.45
N THR A 13 21.19 -22.35 -17.73
CA THR A 13 20.63 -22.60 -16.40
C THR A 13 19.28 -23.31 -16.47
N ASP A 14 18.67 -23.39 -17.65
CA ASP A 14 17.35 -23.97 -17.87
C ASP A 14 17.50 -25.43 -18.35
N TRP A 15 16.88 -26.36 -17.63
CA TRP A 15 16.82 -27.78 -18.03
C TRP A 15 15.60 -28.06 -18.93
N SER A 16 15.63 -29.19 -19.65
CA SER A 16 14.50 -29.63 -20.49
C SER A 16 13.17 -29.61 -19.73
N ASP A 17 12.11 -29.15 -20.37
CA ASP A 17 10.74 -29.10 -19.83
C ASP A 17 10.55 -28.26 -18.56
N ARG A 18 11.55 -27.46 -18.16
CA ARG A 18 11.46 -26.59 -16.99
C ARG A 18 10.21 -25.71 -17.00
N TYR A 19 9.85 -25.17 -18.16
CA TYR A 19 8.72 -24.28 -18.34
C TYR A 19 7.49 -24.95 -18.95
N TYR A 20 7.46 -26.29 -18.99
CA TYR A 20 6.40 -27.06 -19.65
C TYR A 20 4.99 -26.52 -19.36
N HIS A 21 4.65 -26.33 -18.08
CA HIS A 21 3.30 -25.86 -17.69
C HIS A 21 2.97 -24.44 -18.18
N ILE A 22 3.95 -23.54 -18.21
CA ILE A 22 3.76 -22.17 -18.68
C ILE A 22 3.71 -22.14 -20.21
N ASP A 23 4.58 -22.91 -20.87
CA ASP A 23 4.65 -22.98 -22.32
C ASP A 23 3.37 -23.54 -22.94
N GLN A 24 2.69 -24.49 -22.27
CA GLN A 24 1.37 -24.96 -22.74
C GLN A 24 0.35 -23.81 -22.92
N ILE A 25 0.43 -22.77 -22.10
CA ILE A 25 -0.46 -21.60 -22.18
C ILE A 25 0.02 -20.64 -23.29
N LEU A 26 1.34 -20.52 -23.46
CA LEU A 26 1.95 -19.55 -24.38
C LEU A 26 2.07 -20.06 -25.82
N ASP A 27 2.03 -21.38 -26.03
CA ASP A 27 2.23 -22.00 -27.34
C ASP A 27 1.02 -21.87 -28.27
N LYS A 28 -0.20 -21.80 -27.72
CA LYS A 28 -1.42 -21.87 -28.52
C LYS A 28 -2.51 -20.93 -27.96
N PRO A 29 -3.23 -20.22 -28.85
CA PRO A 29 -4.42 -19.50 -28.44
C PRO A 29 -5.54 -20.48 -28.03
N GLY A 30 -6.47 -19.98 -27.24
CA GLY A 30 -7.61 -20.73 -26.71
C GLY A 30 -8.90 -19.93 -26.86
N PRO A 31 -10.07 -20.51 -26.51
CA PRO A 31 -11.37 -19.86 -26.74
C PRO A 31 -11.63 -18.62 -25.86
N ARG A 32 -10.74 -18.33 -24.91
CA ARG A 32 -10.84 -17.22 -23.96
C ARG A 32 -9.59 -16.33 -23.94
N THR A 33 -8.68 -16.53 -24.89
CA THR A 33 -7.49 -15.68 -25.01
C THR A 33 -7.90 -14.30 -25.50
N ASP A 34 -7.13 -13.29 -25.11
CA ASP A 34 -7.36 -11.93 -25.61
C ASP A 34 -7.15 -11.89 -27.14
N PRO A 35 -7.94 -11.11 -27.91
CA PRO A 35 -7.72 -10.97 -29.34
C PRO A 35 -6.32 -10.46 -29.73
N SER A 36 -5.64 -9.75 -28.82
CA SER A 36 -4.26 -9.28 -29.00
C SER A 36 -3.19 -10.33 -28.74
N PHE A 37 -3.56 -11.52 -28.26
CA PHE A 37 -2.60 -12.56 -27.88
C PHE A 37 -1.86 -13.14 -29.09
N LEU A 38 -0.53 -13.02 -29.08
CA LEU A 38 0.37 -13.63 -30.07
C LEU A 38 1.11 -14.80 -29.42
N ALA A 39 0.62 -16.02 -29.67
CA ALA A 39 1.21 -17.24 -29.14
C ALA A 39 2.55 -17.58 -29.81
N GLY A 40 3.45 -18.22 -29.05
CA GLY A 40 4.74 -18.73 -29.55
C GLY A 40 5.97 -18.13 -28.86
N GLU A 41 7.10 -18.13 -29.55
CA GLU A 41 8.41 -17.79 -28.95
C GLU A 41 8.55 -16.32 -28.56
N GLU A 42 7.83 -15.40 -29.21
CA GLU A 42 7.94 -13.97 -28.94
C GLU A 42 7.40 -13.61 -27.54
N VAL A 43 6.20 -14.09 -27.19
CA VAL A 43 5.63 -13.86 -25.85
C VAL A 43 6.45 -14.53 -24.75
N LYS A 44 7.02 -15.72 -25.03
CA LYS A 44 7.94 -16.40 -24.11
C LYS A 44 9.21 -15.58 -23.88
N ARG A 45 9.79 -15.04 -24.95
CA ARG A 45 10.97 -14.17 -24.90
C ARG A 45 10.67 -12.89 -24.14
N PHE A 46 9.55 -12.23 -24.45
CA PHE A 46 9.12 -11.04 -23.73
C PHE A 46 9.02 -11.34 -22.22
N LEU A 47 8.29 -12.38 -21.83
CA LEU A 47 8.10 -12.77 -20.43
C LEU A 47 9.43 -13.02 -19.68
N ARG A 48 10.38 -13.69 -20.35
CA ARG A 48 11.61 -14.20 -19.71
C ARG A 48 12.80 -13.25 -19.83
N GLU A 49 12.88 -12.44 -20.87
CA GLU A 49 14.09 -11.68 -21.21
C GLU A 49 13.87 -10.16 -21.18
N THR A 50 12.63 -9.71 -21.41
CA THR A 50 12.30 -8.29 -21.52
C THR A 50 11.48 -7.77 -20.33
N CYS A 51 10.54 -8.58 -19.84
CA CYS A 51 9.56 -8.16 -18.85
C CYS A 51 10.22 -7.92 -17.48
N LYS A 52 10.17 -6.68 -17.02
CA LYS A 52 10.67 -6.24 -15.72
C LYS A 52 9.51 -5.98 -14.77
N ILE A 53 9.52 -6.66 -13.63
CA ILE A 53 8.50 -6.48 -12.59
C ILE A 53 9.10 -5.82 -11.36
N LEU A 54 8.40 -4.84 -10.80
CA LEU A 54 8.67 -4.35 -9.45
C LEU A 54 7.69 -4.97 -8.44
N VAL A 55 8.22 -5.60 -7.41
CA VAL A 55 7.49 -6.04 -6.22
C VAL A 55 7.77 -5.08 -5.07
N ILE A 56 6.71 -4.52 -4.48
CA ILE A 56 6.82 -3.61 -3.34
C ILE A 56 6.34 -4.33 -2.08
N GLY A 57 7.25 -4.52 -1.15
CA GLY A 57 7.07 -5.31 0.06
C GLY A 57 7.59 -6.74 -0.12
N ALA A 58 8.36 -7.21 0.84
CA ALA A 58 8.88 -8.57 1.01
C ALA A 58 8.32 -9.25 2.27
N GLY A 59 7.30 -8.66 2.89
CA GLY A 59 6.50 -9.29 3.95
C GLY A 59 5.63 -10.44 3.43
N GLY A 60 4.78 -11.03 4.29
CA GLY A 60 4.06 -12.29 4.00
C GLY A 60 3.51 -12.45 2.58
N LEU A 61 2.82 -11.43 2.08
CA LEU A 61 2.29 -11.40 0.71
C LEU A 61 3.40 -11.26 -0.35
N GLY A 62 4.39 -10.38 -0.13
CA GLY A 62 5.56 -10.21 -1.00
C GLY A 62 6.42 -11.47 -1.16
N CYS A 63 6.61 -12.24 -0.08
CA CYS A 63 7.31 -13.54 -0.14
C CYS A 63 6.64 -14.51 -1.12
N GLU A 64 5.31 -14.62 -1.04
CA GLU A 64 4.51 -15.46 -1.95
C GLU A 64 4.55 -14.92 -3.39
N ILE A 65 4.43 -13.60 -3.57
CA ILE A 65 4.50 -12.96 -4.90
C ILE A 65 5.84 -13.26 -5.58
N LEU A 66 6.96 -13.07 -4.89
CA LEU A 66 8.29 -13.34 -5.44
C LEU A 66 8.45 -14.80 -5.88
N ALA A 67 8.00 -15.74 -5.05
CA ALA A 67 8.05 -17.17 -5.38
C ALA A 67 7.17 -17.49 -6.60
N ASN A 68 5.93 -16.99 -6.62
CA ASN A 68 4.98 -17.22 -7.70
C ASN A 68 5.48 -16.65 -9.03
N LEU A 69 5.96 -15.40 -9.06
CA LEU A 69 6.50 -14.79 -10.28
C LEU A 69 7.71 -15.57 -10.83
N ALA A 70 8.67 -15.91 -9.96
CA ALA A 70 9.86 -16.65 -10.34
C ALA A 70 9.53 -18.04 -10.94
N LEU A 71 8.48 -18.69 -10.43
CA LEU A 71 8.00 -19.98 -10.93
C LEU A 71 7.08 -19.86 -12.17
N SER A 72 6.60 -18.66 -12.48
CA SER A 72 5.70 -18.40 -13.62
C SER A 72 6.43 -17.95 -14.89
N GLY A 73 7.76 -17.91 -14.86
CA GLY A 73 8.59 -17.60 -16.03
C GLY A 73 9.18 -16.19 -16.05
N PHE A 74 8.84 -15.31 -15.11
CA PHE A 74 9.49 -14.01 -14.98
C PHE A 74 10.92 -14.17 -14.47
N LYS A 75 11.89 -13.54 -15.15
CA LYS A 75 13.31 -13.61 -14.75
C LYS A 75 13.89 -12.31 -14.23
N ASP A 76 13.38 -11.13 -14.59
CA ASP A 76 13.89 -9.84 -14.10
C ASP A 76 12.90 -9.21 -13.11
N ILE A 77 13.14 -9.43 -11.82
CA ILE A 77 12.27 -8.99 -10.73
C ILE A 77 13.06 -8.03 -9.84
N HIS A 78 12.46 -6.91 -9.49
CA HIS A 78 12.99 -6.01 -8.47
C HIS A 78 12.13 -6.10 -7.21
N VAL A 79 12.75 -5.97 -6.04
CA VAL A 79 12.02 -5.95 -4.76
C VAL A 79 12.46 -4.77 -3.90
N ILE A 80 11.49 -4.00 -3.40
CA ILE A 80 11.71 -2.92 -2.43
C ILE A 80 11.08 -3.33 -1.09
N ASP A 81 11.85 -3.28 -0.01
CA ASP A 81 11.34 -3.41 1.36
C ASP A 81 12.25 -2.65 2.32
N MET A 82 11.67 -1.91 3.27
CA MET A 82 12.41 -1.09 4.23
C MET A 82 12.65 -1.79 5.58
N ASP A 83 12.05 -2.96 5.80
CA ASP A 83 12.06 -3.63 7.08
C ASP A 83 13.21 -4.63 7.21
N THR A 84 13.48 -4.96 8.47
CA THR A 84 14.33 -6.09 8.85
C THR A 84 13.47 -7.26 9.31
N ILE A 85 14.06 -8.46 9.28
CA ILE A 85 13.38 -9.70 9.63
C ILE A 85 13.23 -9.80 11.15
N ASP A 86 12.00 -9.99 11.62
CA ASP A 86 11.67 -10.25 13.02
C ASP A 86 11.27 -11.73 13.25
N ILE A 87 11.41 -12.23 14.48
CA ILE A 87 11.02 -13.61 14.84
C ILE A 87 9.53 -13.86 14.54
N SER A 88 8.66 -12.88 14.79
CA SER A 88 7.22 -12.95 14.52
C SER A 88 6.88 -13.10 13.04
N ASN A 89 7.84 -12.87 12.14
CA ASN A 89 7.64 -13.00 10.69
C ASN A 89 7.70 -14.46 10.23
N LEU A 90 8.44 -15.31 10.95
CA LEU A 90 8.80 -16.66 10.52
C LEU A 90 7.61 -17.63 10.44
N ASN A 91 6.46 -17.28 11.03
CA ASN A 91 5.24 -18.10 10.95
C ASN A 91 4.57 -18.07 9.56
N ARG A 92 4.90 -17.07 8.73
CA ARG A 92 4.23 -16.84 7.43
C ARG A 92 5.15 -16.36 6.32
N GLN A 93 6.33 -15.84 6.64
CA GLN A 93 7.31 -15.34 5.66
C GLN A 93 8.37 -16.41 5.39
N PHE A 94 7.98 -17.41 4.59
CA PHE A 94 8.74 -18.65 4.41
C PHE A 94 10.07 -18.50 3.66
N LEU A 95 10.41 -17.31 3.15
CA LEU A 95 11.73 -17.03 2.59
C LEU A 95 12.79 -16.82 3.69
N PHE A 96 12.37 -16.56 4.93
CA PHE A 96 13.26 -16.22 6.03
C PHE A 96 13.49 -17.40 6.99
N ARG A 97 14.64 -17.44 7.64
CA ARG A 97 15.00 -18.45 8.65
C ARG A 97 15.41 -17.78 9.97
N PRO A 98 15.45 -18.52 11.10
CA PRO A 98 15.91 -17.96 12.38
C PRO A 98 17.29 -17.29 12.31
N LYS A 99 18.20 -17.78 11.45
CA LYS A 99 19.53 -17.19 11.22
C LYS A 99 19.52 -15.84 10.48
N ASP A 100 18.37 -15.43 9.97
CA ASP A 100 18.21 -14.21 9.17
C ASP A 100 17.57 -13.06 9.95
N VAL A 101 17.15 -13.32 11.19
CA VAL A 101 16.60 -12.29 12.08
C VAL A 101 17.58 -11.11 12.22
N GLY A 102 17.07 -9.90 12.07
CA GLY A 102 17.83 -8.65 12.07
C GLY A 102 18.42 -8.24 10.71
N LYS A 103 18.38 -9.10 9.68
CA LYS A 103 18.81 -8.74 8.32
C LYS A 103 17.67 -8.08 7.53
N SER A 104 18.01 -7.41 6.43
CA SER A 104 17.04 -6.83 5.50
C SER A 104 16.15 -7.89 4.86
N LYS A 105 14.82 -7.68 4.86
CA LYS A 105 13.86 -8.57 4.19
C LYS A 105 14.11 -8.64 2.68
N ALA A 106 14.28 -7.49 2.02
CA ALA A 106 14.49 -7.41 0.57
C ALA A 106 15.71 -8.24 0.13
N ILE A 107 16.85 -8.06 0.79
CA ILE A 107 18.10 -8.74 0.44
C ILE A 107 17.98 -10.25 0.64
N VAL A 108 17.53 -10.69 1.82
CA VAL A 108 17.41 -12.13 2.12
C VAL A 108 16.36 -12.80 1.22
N ALA A 109 15.24 -12.11 0.92
CA ALA A 109 14.23 -12.64 0.01
C ALA A 109 14.80 -12.85 -1.40
N ALA A 110 15.52 -11.85 -1.93
CA ALA A 110 16.17 -11.93 -3.23
C ALA A 110 17.19 -13.08 -3.29
N GLU A 111 18.08 -13.17 -2.29
CA GLU A 111 19.07 -14.25 -2.17
C GLU A 111 18.40 -15.62 -2.12
N PHE A 112 17.32 -15.78 -1.34
CA PHE A 112 16.62 -17.05 -1.23
C PHE A 112 16.02 -17.47 -2.58
N ILE A 113 15.35 -16.56 -3.28
CA ILE A 113 14.70 -16.85 -4.56
C ILE A 113 15.74 -17.19 -5.63
N MET A 114 16.80 -16.39 -5.78
CA MET A 114 17.85 -16.65 -6.78
C MET A 114 18.57 -17.98 -6.52
N ASN A 115 18.74 -18.37 -5.25
CA ASN A 115 19.30 -19.69 -4.90
C ASN A 115 18.32 -20.84 -5.17
N ARG A 116 17.01 -20.62 -4.97
CA ARG A 116 15.98 -21.65 -5.10
C ARG A 116 15.53 -21.86 -6.55
N VAL A 117 15.48 -20.80 -7.35
CA VAL A 117 14.97 -20.78 -8.72
C VAL A 117 16.08 -20.28 -9.64
N PRO A 118 16.93 -21.18 -10.19
CA PRO A 118 18.07 -20.81 -11.02
C PRO A 118 17.69 -19.95 -12.22
N GLY A 119 18.53 -19.03 -12.67
CA GLY A 119 18.25 -18.21 -13.87
C GLY A 119 17.23 -17.09 -13.68
N VAL A 120 16.66 -16.93 -12.48
CA VAL A 120 15.91 -15.71 -12.09
C VAL A 120 16.89 -14.74 -11.45
N LYS A 121 16.76 -13.46 -11.81
CA LYS A 121 17.47 -12.33 -11.21
C LYS A 121 16.48 -11.53 -10.37
N VAL A 122 16.73 -11.48 -9.06
CA VAL A 122 15.98 -10.62 -8.15
C VAL A 122 16.91 -9.51 -7.66
N THR A 123 16.62 -8.26 -8.02
CA THR A 123 17.39 -7.08 -7.59
C THR A 123 16.76 -6.48 -6.33
N PRO A 124 17.39 -6.61 -5.15
CA PRO A 124 16.85 -6.06 -3.91
C PRO A 124 17.19 -4.58 -3.73
N TYR A 125 16.28 -3.86 -3.08
CA TYR A 125 16.51 -2.54 -2.54
C TYR A 125 16.02 -2.49 -1.10
N PHE A 126 16.96 -2.29 -0.17
CA PHE A 126 16.66 -2.08 1.25
C PHE A 126 16.46 -0.59 1.50
N GLY A 127 15.20 -0.17 1.56
CA GLY A 127 14.83 1.23 1.69
C GLY A 127 13.36 1.46 1.40
N ARG A 128 12.97 2.72 1.42
CA ARG A 128 11.57 3.12 1.22
C ARG A 128 11.30 3.34 -0.26
N ILE A 129 10.04 3.18 -0.65
CA ILE A 129 9.59 3.48 -2.03
C ILE A 129 9.84 4.96 -2.39
N GLN A 130 9.72 5.85 -1.40
CA GLN A 130 9.93 7.29 -1.57
C GLN A 130 11.40 7.67 -1.86
N ASP A 131 12.35 6.75 -1.68
CA ASP A 131 13.76 7.02 -1.94
C ASP A 131 14.12 6.85 -3.44
N LYS A 132 13.17 6.41 -4.28
CA LYS A 132 13.33 6.24 -5.73
C LYS A 132 12.62 7.35 -6.50
N ASP A 133 13.22 7.75 -7.61
CA ASP A 133 12.68 8.73 -8.55
C ASP A 133 11.74 8.08 -9.56
N GLU A 134 11.08 8.93 -10.33
CA GLU A 134 10.16 8.54 -11.41
C GLU A 134 10.83 7.67 -12.47
N GLU A 135 12.07 7.99 -12.82
CA GLU A 135 12.89 7.28 -13.81
C GLU A 135 13.11 5.82 -13.40
N TYR A 136 13.31 5.57 -12.11
CA TYR A 136 13.37 4.21 -11.58
C TYR A 136 12.05 3.46 -11.81
N TYR A 137 10.88 4.06 -11.57
CA TYR A 137 9.59 3.40 -11.78
C TYR A 137 9.26 3.19 -13.26
N MET A 138 9.72 4.09 -14.13
CA MET A 138 9.44 4.05 -15.58
C MET A 138 10.06 2.83 -16.27
N GLN A 139 11.09 2.22 -15.68
CA GLN A 139 11.78 1.06 -16.26
C GLN A 139 10.98 -0.25 -16.22
N PHE A 140 9.92 -0.32 -15.41
CA PHE A 140 9.16 -1.55 -15.20
C PHE A 140 8.02 -1.69 -16.21
N ASN A 141 7.61 -2.93 -16.49
CA ASN A 141 6.40 -3.21 -17.26
C ASN A 141 5.16 -3.26 -16.38
N LEU A 142 5.31 -3.68 -15.12
CA LEU A 142 4.21 -3.73 -14.14
C LEU A 142 4.75 -3.68 -12.71
N VAL A 143 3.90 -3.19 -11.79
CA VAL A 143 4.20 -3.06 -10.36
C VAL A 143 3.20 -3.90 -9.56
N ILE A 144 3.69 -4.69 -8.60
CA ILE A 144 2.85 -5.48 -7.68
C ILE A 144 3.12 -5.05 -6.25
N CYS A 145 2.07 -4.68 -5.52
CA CYS A 145 2.13 -4.24 -4.14
C CYS A 145 1.66 -5.33 -3.18
N GLY A 146 2.53 -5.66 -2.23
CA GLY A 146 2.25 -6.47 -1.04
C GLY A 146 2.43 -5.67 0.24
N LEU A 147 2.04 -4.40 0.22
CA LEU A 147 2.24 -3.43 1.30
C LEU A 147 1.33 -3.71 2.52
N ASP A 148 1.66 -3.15 3.67
CA ASP A 148 0.85 -3.25 4.90
C ASP A 148 0.27 -1.90 5.35
N SER A 149 0.71 -0.79 4.75
CA SER A 149 0.22 0.56 5.04
C SER A 149 -0.62 1.14 3.90
N VAL A 150 -1.62 1.93 4.28
CA VAL A 150 -2.46 2.70 3.34
C VAL A 150 -1.64 3.84 2.72
N GLU A 151 -0.78 4.49 3.51
CA GLU A 151 0.05 5.61 3.05
C GLU A 151 0.99 5.21 1.91
N ALA A 152 1.69 4.07 2.04
CA ALA A 152 2.57 3.59 0.99
C ALA A 152 1.79 3.25 -0.31
N ARG A 153 0.59 2.67 -0.17
CA ARG A 153 -0.29 2.37 -1.32
C ARG A 153 -0.78 3.64 -2.02
N ARG A 154 -1.18 4.66 -1.25
CA ARG A 154 -1.57 5.97 -1.81
C ARG A 154 -0.41 6.60 -2.55
N TRP A 155 0.81 6.54 -1.97
CA TRP A 155 2.00 7.10 -2.58
C TRP A 155 2.31 6.48 -3.93
N ILE A 156 2.47 5.15 -4.00
CA ILE A 156 2.78 4.50 -5.28
C ILE A 156 1.65 4.66 -6.30
N ASN A 157 0.38 4.65 -5.85
CA ASN A 157 -0.75 4.92 -6.73
C ASN A 157 -0.66 6.31 -7.37
N ALA A 158 -0.36 7.35 -6.59
CA ALA A 158 -0.22 8.70 -7.13
C ALA A 158 0.98 8.81 -8.07
N THR A 159 2.14 8.24 -7.70
CA THR A 159 3.34 8.22 -8.55
C THR A 159 3.03 7.61 -9.92
N LEU A 160 2.43 6.41 -9.95
CA LEU A 160 2.14 5.73 -11.22
C LEU A 160 1.06 6.42 -12.05
N VAL A 161 0.15 7.18 -11.43
CA VAL A 161 -0.84 7.99 -12.16
C VAL A 161 -0.20 9.26 -12.73
N HIS A 162 0.66 9.94 -11.98
CA HIS A 162 1.36 11.14 -12.46
C HIS A 162 2.36 10.85 -13.59
N MET A 163 2.90 9.63 -13.63
CA MET A 163 3.78 9.17 -14.69
C MET A 163 3.09 8.99 -16.04
N VAL A 164 1.75 8.92 -16.09
CA VAL A 164 1.05 8.63 -17.35
C VAL A 164 1.10 9.83 -18.28
N ASP A 165 1.79 9.64 -19.39
CA ASP A 165 1.79 10.52 -20.55
C ASP A 165 0.84 9.95 -21.62
N PRO A 166 -0.22 10.68 -22.02
CA PRO A 166 -1.13 10.26 -23.09
C PRO A 166 -0.46 10.04 -24.45
N ASP A 167 0.68 10.70 -24.70
CA ASP A 167 1.43 10.59 -25.96
C ASP A 167 2.43 9.41 -25.95
N GLU A 168 2.72 8.85 -24.76
CA GLU A 168 3.62 7.70 -24.59
C GLU A 168 2.90 6.53 -23.88
N PRO A 169 2.30 5.56 -24.61
CA PRO A 169 1.55 4.46 -24.00
C PRO A 169 2.35 3.61 -23.00
N GLU A 170 3.66 3.49 -23.20
CA GLU A 170 4.57 2.76 -22.32
C GLU A 170 4.75 3.42 -20.95
N SER A 171 4.37 4.69 -20.79
CA SER A 171 4.40 5.40 -19.51
C SER A 171 3.39 4.82 -18.51
N LEU A 172 2.31 4.21 -19.00
CA LEU A 172 1.32 3.54 -18.17
C LEU A 172 1.89 2.25 -17.62
N LYS A 173 2.08 2.21 -16.29
CA LYS A 173 2.53 1.01 -15.58
C LYS A 173 1.35 0.39 -14.82
N PRO A 174 0.82 -0.78 -15.24
CA PRO A 174 -0.21 -1.47 -14.50
C PRO A 174 0.23 -1.74 -13.06
N LEU A 175 -0.65 -1.42 -12.12
CA LEU A 175 -0.48 -1.65 -10.70
C LEU A 175 -1.40 -2.78 -10.25
N ILE A 176 -0.82 -3.81 -9.64
CA ILE A 176 -1.57 -4.89 -9.00
C ILE A 176 -1.41 -4.75 -7.50
N ASP A 177 -2.49 -4.47 -6.78
CA ASP A 177 -2.45 -4.31 -5.31
C ASP A 177 -3.08 -5.53 -4.64
N GLY A 178 -2.36 -6.12 -3.69
CA GLY A 178 -2.87 -7.15 -2.81
C GLY A 178 -2.94 -6.67 -1.36
N GLY A 179 -3.98 -7.09 -0.64
CA GLY A 179 -4.14 -6.82 0.78
C GLY A 179 -4.75 -8.02 1.52
N THR A 180 -4.35 -8.20 2.78
CA THR A 180 -4.75 -9.34 3.60
C THR A 180 -4.96 -8.92 5.05
N GLU A 181 -6.02 -9.43 5.67
CA GLU A 181 -6.32 -9.26 7.09
C GLU A 181 -7.02 -10.51 7.61
N GLY A 182 -6.33 -11.30 8.43
CA GLY A 182 -6.81 -12.57 8.96
C GLY A 182 -7.21 -13.54 7.84
N PHE A 183 -8.50 -13.87 7.78
CA PHE A 183 -9.10 -14.71 6.74
C PHE A 183 -9.76 -13.91 5.61
N LYS A 184 -9.55 -12.60 5.55
CA LYS A 184 -10.05 -11.72 4.49
C LYS A 184 -8.88 -11.25 3.64
N GLY A 185 -9.14 -11.01 2.36
CA GLY A 185 -8.16 -10.40 1.49
C GLY A 185 -8.76 -9.87 0.21
N GLN A 186 -7.96 -9.14 -0.53
CA GLN A 186 -8.34 -8.55 -1.80
C GLN A 186 -7.16 -8.51 -2.76
N ALA A 187 -7.46 -8.63 -4.04
CA ALA A 187 -6.53 -8.37 -5.13
C ALA A 187 -7.19 -7.36 -6.08
N ARG A 188 -6.42 -6.40 -6.57
CA ARG A 188 -6.91 -5.36 -7.45
C ARG A 188 -5.98 -5.16 -8.64
N VAL A 189 -6.56 -4.90 -9.81
CA VAL A 189 -5.83 -4.49 -11.01
C VAL A 189 -6.20 -3.04 -11.30
N ILE A 190 -5.20 -2.18 -11.26
CA ILE A 190 -5.31 -0.75 -11.48
C ILE A 190 -4.50 -0.43 -12.74
N LEU A 191 -5.20 -0.03 -13.79
CA LEU A 191 -4.64 0.69 -14.92
C LEU A 191 -4.73 2.19 -14.59
N PRO A 192 -3.60 2.86 -14.32
CA PRO A 192 -3.56 4.29 -14.04
C PRO A 192 -4.34 5.08 -15.10
N THR A 193 -5.06 6.12 -14.67
CA THR A 193 -5.97 6.99 -15.47
C THR A 193 -7.14 6.30 -16.20
N VAL A 194 -7.11 4.99 -16.43
CA VAL A 194 -8.15 4.24 -17.17
C VAL A 194 -9.18 3.63 -16.23
N THR A 195 -8.74 2.90 -15.22
CA THR A 195 -9.62 2.20 -14.26
C THR A 195 -9.68 2.94 -12.93
N SER A 196 -10.50 2.45 -12.01
CA SER A 196 -10.57 2.98 -10.65
C SER A 196 -9.23 2.78 -9.91
N CYS A 197 -8.57 3.89 -9.56
CA CYS A 197 -7.30 3.88 -8.84
C CYS A 197 -7.49 3.58 -7.35
N TYR A 198 -6.39 3.45 -6.59
CA TYR A 198 -6.47 3.16 -5.15
C TYR A 198 -7.31 4.21 -4.40
N GLU A 199 -7.10 5.49 -4.70
CA GLU A 199 -7.80 6.62 -4.08
C GLU A 199 -9.30 6.63 -4.36
N CYS A 200 -9.75 6.09 -5.51
CA CYS A 200 -11.18 6.01 -5.83
C CYS A 200 -11.96 5.13 -4.84
N SER A 201 -11.29 4.20 -4.15
CA SER A 201 -11.88 3.18 -3.27
C SER A 201 -11.47 3.34 -1.80
N LEU A 202 -10.97 4.52 -1.42
CA LEU A 202 -10.48 4.78 -0.06
C LEU A 202 -11.60 4.72 0.99
N ASP A 203 -12.83 5.01 0.57
CA ASP A 203 -14.06 4.92 1.36
C ASP A 203 -14.44 3.48 1.74
N MET A 204 -14.02 2.49 0.94
CA MET A 204 -14.21 1.07 1.24
C MET A 204 -13.29 0.56 2.37
N LEU A 205 -12.28 1.32 2.76
CA LEU A 205 -11.40 0.95 3.87
C LEU A 205 -12.11 1.16 5.20
N ASN A 206 -12.02 0.16 6.08
CA ASN A 206 -12.55 0.28 7.44
C ASN A 206 -11.85 1.43 8.18
N LYS A 207 -12.62 2.22 8.92
CA LYS A 207 -12.05 3.23 9.84
C LYS A 207 -11.24 2.51 10.91
N GLN A 208 -10.02 3.00 11.16
CA GLN A 208 -9.24 2.55 12.30
C GLN A 208 -10.03 2.82 13.58
N THR A 209 -10.14 1.81 14.43
CA THR A 209 -10.77 1.94 15.75
C THR A 209 -9.96 2.90 16.62
N ALA A 210 -10.48 4.12 16.80
CA ALA A 210 -9.96 5.10 17.75
C ALA A 210 -10.84 5.10 19.00
N PHE A 211 -10.24 4.89 20.17
CA PHE A 211 -10.98 4.95 21.43
C PHE A 211 -11.09 6.40 21.91
N PRO A 212 -12.29 6.90 22.25
CA PRO A 212 -12.45 8.27 22.75
C PRO A 212 -11.65 8.51 24.04
N ILE A 213 -10.99 9.68 24.14
CA ILE A 213 -10.16 10.05 25.29
C ILE A 213 -10.96 9.98 26.61
N CYS A 214 -12.21 10.45 26.63
CA CYS A 214 -13.06 10.41 27.81
C CYS A 214 -13.35 8.97 28.28
N THR A 215 -13.50 8.04 27.35
CA THR A 215 -13.73 6.61 27.62
C THR A 215 -12.47 5.99 28.23
N ILE A 216 -11.32 6.16 27.57
CA ILE A 216 -10.07 5.57 28.07
C ILE A 216 -9.63 6.23 29.37
N ALA A 217 -9.91 7.51 29.61
CA ALA A 217 -9.50 8.25 30.80
C ALA A 217 -10.41 8.01 32.01
N ASN A 218 -11.74 8.04 31.83
CA ASN A 218 -12.70 8.10 32.94
C ASN A 218 -13.62 6.88 33.03
N THR A 219 -13.97 6.25 31.91
CA THR A 219 -14.97 5.17 31.87
C THR A 219 -14.53 3.98 31.01
N PRO A 220 -13.39 3.33 31.34
CA PRO A 220 -12.98 2.13 30.62
C PRO A 220 -14.02 1.02 30.82
N ARG A 221 -14.19 0.18 29.80
CA ARG A 221 -15.20 -0.90 29.76
C ARG A 221 -14.63 -2.20 29.21
N LEU A 222 -13.66 -2.09 28.32
CA LEU A 222 -12.98 -3.19 27.67
C LEU A 222 -11.50 -3.21 28.11
N PRO A 223 -10.83 -4.38 28.14
CA PRO A 223 -9.42 -4.46 28.50
C PRO A 223 -8.53 -3.62 27.56
N GLU A 224 -8.92 -3.45 26.29
CA GLU A 224 -8.27 -2.59 25.31
C GLU A 224 -8.23 -1.13 25.77
N HIS A 225 -9.29 -0.63 26.44
CA HIS A 225 -9.34 0.74 26.96
C HIS A 225 -8.33 0.98 28.09
N CYS A 226 -7.92 -0.08 28.80
CA CYS A 226 -6.92 0.00 29.86
C CYS A 226 -5.49 -0.06 29.32
N ILE A 227 -5.30 -0.66 28.13
CA ILE A 227 -4.00 -0.79 27.43
C ILE A 227 -3.70 0.46 26.59
N GLU A 228 -4.67 0.91 25.78
CA GLU A 228 -4.83 2.34 25.50
C GLU A 228 -4.95 3.07 26.86
N TRP A 229 -5.00 4.37 27.06
CA TRP A 229 -4.71 4.94 28.41
C TRP A 229 -3.29 4.65 28.93
N ALA A 230 -2.89 3.39 29.22
CA ALA A 230 -1.54 3.09 29.69
C ALA A 230 -0.50 3.55 28.66
N SER A 231 -0.77 3.27 27.38
CA SER A 231 0.01 3.71 26.22
C SER A 231 -0.05 5.23 26.00
N VAL A 232 -1.26 5.81 25.91
CA VAL A 232 -1.46 7.18 25.38
C VAL A 232 -1.41 8.26 26.46
N LEU A 233 -1.80 7.94 27.70
CA LEU A 233 -1.96 8.92 28.78
C LEU A 233 -0.93 8.69 29.90
N GLU A 234 -0.78 7.45 30.36
CA GLU A 234 0.06 7.15 31.51
C GLU A 234 1.55 7.11 31.16
N TRP A 235 1.91 6.54 30.00
CA TRP A 235 3.31 6.49 29.56
C TRP A 235 3.93 7.89 29.44
N PRO A 236 3.33 8.86 28.72
CA PRO A 236 3.86 10.23 28.67
C PRO A 236 3.88 10.91 30.04
N ARG A 237 2.93 10.59 30.93
CA ARG A 237 2.90 11.13 32.30
C ARG A 237 4.09 10.69 33.14
N VAL A 238 4.48 9.42 33.04
CA VAL A 238 5.55 8.81 33.85
C VAL A 238 6.93 9.03 33.22
N PHE A 239 7.06 8.82 31.92
CA PHE A 239 8.35 8.83 31.23
C PHE A 239 8.64 10.11 30.44
N LYS A 240 7.68 11.06 30.40
CA LYS A 240 7.79 12.38 29.73
C LYS A 240 8.32 12.26 28.31
N ASP A 241 9.62 12.48 28.13
CA ASP A 241 10.28 12.58 26.82
C ASP A 241 10.66 11.20 26.22
N LYS A 242 10.64 10.11 27.01
CA LYS A 242 10.96 8.78 26.48
C LYS A 242 9.79 8.30 25.61
N LYS A 243 9.99 8.21 24.30
CA LYS A 243 9.02 7.56 23.41
C LYS A 243 8.89 6.09 23.75
N MET A 244 7.66 5.61 23.68
CA MET A 244 7.37 4.20 23.87
C MET A 244 7.83 3.41 22.65
N ASP A 245 8.82 2.56 22.85
CA ASP A 245 9.19 1.51 21.89
C ASP A 245 8.22 0.33 22.08
N THR A 246 7.50 -0.03 21.01
CA THR A 246 6.52 -1.12 21.03
C THR A 246 7.17 -2.49 20.82
N ASP A 247 8.42 -2.54 20.36
CA ASP A 247 9.19 -3.76 20.15
C ASP A 247 10.03 -4.14 21.38
N ASP A 248 10.27 -3.19 22.30
CA ASP A 248 10.97 -3.43 23.57
C ASP A 248 10.11 -4.25 24.56
N PRO A 249 10.53 -5.48 24.93
CA PRO A 249 9.82 -6.32 25.90
C PRO A 249 9.67 -5.67 27.28
N GLU A 250 10.59 -4.80 27.70
CA GLU A 250 10.49 -4.10 28.98
C GLU A 250 9.38 -3.06 28.97
N HIS A 251 9.21 -2.35 27.85
CA HIS A 251 8.15 -1.36 27.67
C HIS A 251 6.77 -2.02 27.64
N ILE A 252 6.62 -3.11 26.89
CA ILE A 252 5.41 -3.93 26.91
C ILE A 252 5.18 -4.52 28.30
N GLY A 253 6.27 -4.91 28.98
CA GLY A 253 6.35 -5.28 30.40
C GLY A 253 5.63 -4.31 31.31
N TRP A 254 5.99 -3.04 31.18
CA TRP A 254 5.42 -1.96 31.95
C TRP A 254 3.95 -1.73 31.59
N LEU A 255 3.62 -1.66 30.30
CA LEU A 255 2.24 -1.46 29.83
C LEU A 255 1.29 -2.52 30.36
N TYR A 256 1.69 -3.79 30.27
CA TYR A 256 0.90 -4.92 30.75
C TYR A 256 0.60 -4.79 32.24
N LYS A 257 1.59 -4.45 33.06
CA LYS A 257 1.43 -4.28 34.52
C LYS A 257 0.53 -3.09 34.86
N THR A 258 0.76 -1.96 34.20
CA THR A 258 0.00 -0.72 34.38
C THR A 258 -1.46 -0.90 33.96
N ALA A 259 -1.70 -1.45 32.77
CA ALA A 259 -3.03 -1.75 32.26
C ALA A 259 -3.77 -2.78 33.15
N SER A 260 -3.07 -3.82 33.62
CA SER A 260 -3.66 -4.83 34.53
C SER A 260 -4.07 -4.23 35.88
N SER A 261 -3.31 -3.26 36.39
CA SER A 261 -3.64 -2.58 37.65
C SER A 261 -4.89 -1.72 37.49
N ARG A 262 -4.96 -0.93 36.40
CA ARG A 262 -6.17 -0.16 36.05
C ARG A 262 -7.38 -1.05 35.81
N ALA A 263 -7.22 -2.16 35.09
CA ALA A 263 -8.32 -3.08 34.83
C ALA A 263 -8.92 -3.62 36.14
N LYS A 264 -8.10 -3.92 37.16
CA LYS A 264 -8.57 -4.32 38.49
C LYS A 264 -9.39 -3.22 39.20
N GLU A 265 -8.98 -1.95 39.10
CA GLU A 265 -9.71 -0.82 39.69
C GLU A 265 -11.14 -0.71 39.13
N PHE A 266 -11.28 -0.93 37.82
CA PHE A 266 -12.57 -0.88 37.11
C PHE A 266 -13.28 -2.23 37.01
N LYS A 267 -12.75 -3.29 37.65
CA LYS A 267 -13.29 -4.66 37.60
C LYS A 267 -13.43 -5.21 36.16
N ILE A 268 -12.48 -4.90 35.30
CA ILE A 268 -12.38 -5.40 33.93
C ILE A 268 -11.41 -6.59 33.91
N GLU A 269 -11.85 -7.68 33.29
CA GLU A 269 -11.03 -8.87 33.06
C GLU A 269 -10.52 -8.91 31.61
N GLY A 270 -9.54 -9.78 31.32
CA GLY A 270 -9.08 -10.03 29.96
C GLY A 270 -7.82 -9.28 29.51
N VAL A 271 -7.18 -8.49 30.38
CA VAL A 271 -5.84 -7.94 30.07
C VAL A 271 -4.81 -9.07 30.08
N THR A 272 -4.27 -9.37 28.90
CA THR A 272 -3.23 -10.38 28.70
C THR A 272 -2.04 -9.76 27.98
N TRP A 273 -0.86 -10.39 28.08
CA TRP A 273 0.33 -9.96 27.35
C TRP A 273 0.08 -9.84 25.85
N SER A 274 -0.56 -10.85 25.26
CA SER A 274 -0.88 -10.89 23.83
C SER A 274 -1.83 -9.77 23.42
N LEU A 275 -2.83 -9.47 24.25
CA LEU A 275 -3.73 -8.35 23.99
C LEU A 275 -3.01 -7.00 24.12
N THR A 276 -2.11 -6.86 25.10
CA THR A 276 -1.28 -5.66 25.25
C THR A 276 -0.44 -5.40 24.00
N GLN A 277 0.23 -6.42 23.48
CA GLN A 277 0.97 -6.30 22.23
C GLN A 277 0.04 -6.00 21.05
N GLY A 278 -1.11 -6.68 20.97
CA GLY A 278 -2.11 -6.50 19.92
C GLY A 278 -2.60 -5.06 19.79
N VAL A 279 -3.01 -4.45 20.90
CA VAL A 279 -3.53 -3.08 20.94
C VAL A 279 -2.42 -2.06 20.64
N VAL A 280 -1.26 -2.18 21.30
CA VAL A 280 -0.20 -1.17 21.19
C VAL A 280 0.48 -1.18 19.81
N LYS A 281 0.64 -2.37 19.20
CA LYS A 281 1.20 -2.51 17.86
C LYS A 281 0.14 -2.45 16.74
N ASN A 282 -1.14 -2.30 17.08
CA ASN A 282 -2.26 -2.45 16.13
C ASN A 282 -2.10 -3.71 15.26
N ILE A 283 -1.82 -4.86 15.87
CA ILE A 283 -1.44 -6.08 15.15
C ILE A 283 -2.62 -6.55 14.29
N ILE A 284 -2.44 -6.48 12.97
CA ILE A 284 -3.33 -7.11 12.00
C ILE A 284 -3.01 -8.61 11.96
N PRO A 285 -3.98 -9.51 12.26
CA PRO A 285 -3.77 -10.94 12.13
C PRO A 285 -3.33 -11.28 10.70
N ALA A 286 -2.29 -12.09 10.56
CA ALA A 286 -1.75 -12.44 9.26
C ALA A 286 -1.50 -13.94 9.17
N ILE A 287 -2.05 -14.57 8.12
CA ILE A 287 -2.10 -16.02 7.96
C ILE A 287 -1.50 -16.37 6.60
N ALA A 288 -0.63 -17.38 6.58
CA ALA A 288 0.05 -17.82 5.36
C ALA A 288 -0.93 -18.23 4.25
N SER A 289 -2.01 -18.93 4.57
CA SER A 289 -3.03 -19.34 3.60
C SER A 289 -3.68 -18.17 2.87
N THR A 290 -4.04 -17.11 3.59
CA THR A 290 -4.66 -15.91 3.00
C THR A 290 -3.66 -15.17 2.12
N ASN A 291 -2.40 -15.03 2.56
CA ASN A 291 -1.33 -14.47 1.76
C ASN A 291 -1.11 -15.26 0.46
N ALA A 292 -1.09 -16.59 0.53
CA ALA A 292 -0.91 -17.44 -0.63
C ALA A 292 -2.04 -17.29 -1.65
N ILE A 293 -3.30 -17.26 -1.20
CA ILE A 293 -4.45 -17.08 -2.10
C ILE A 293 -4.41 -15.71 -2.79
N ILE A 294 -4.16 -14.63 -2.03
CA ILE A 294 -4.12 -13.29 -2.61
C ILE A 294 -2.89 -13.10 -3.51
N ALA A 295 -1.71 -13.60 -3.12
CA ALA A 295 -0.53 -13.56 -3.97
C ALA A 295 -0.74 -14.33 -5.28
N ALA A 296 -1.38 -15.50 -5.23
CA ALA A 296 -1.70 -16.26 -6.41
C ALA A 296 -2.64 -15.47 -7.34
N SER A 297 -3.68 -14.82 -6.80
CA SER A 297 -4.54 -13.93 -7.58
C SER A 297 -3.73 -12.79 -8.21
N CYS A 298 -2.89 -12.09 -7.45
CA CYS A 298 -2.05 -10.99 -7.98
C CYS A 298 -1.10 -11.45 -9.08
N CYS A 299 -0.37 -12.55 -8.88
CA CYS A 299 0.59 -13.06 -9.87
C CYS A 299 -0.08 -13.61 -11.12
N ASN A 300 -1.29 -14.16 -10.99
CA ASN A 300 -2.08 -14.58 -12.14
C ASN A 300 -2.47 -13.39 -13.01
N GLU A 301 -2.85 -12.26 -12.41
CA GLU A 301 -3.12 -11.03 -13.17
C GLU A 301 -1.85 -10.45 -13.80
N ALA A 302 -0.71 -10.51 -13.11
CA ALA A 302 0.57 -10.10 -13.68
C ALA A 302 0.94 -10.94 -14.92
N PHE A 303 0.77 -12.26 -14.84
CA PHE A 303 1.00 -13.16 -15.97
C PHE A 303 0.09 -12.84 -17.15
N LYS A 304 -1.21 -12.65 -16.91
CA LYS A 304 -2.18 -12.30 -17.97
C LYS A 304 -1.86 -10.95 -18.63
N ILE A 305 -1.54 -9.93 -17.85
CA ILE A 305 -1.20 -8.59 -18.36
C ILE A 305 0.09 -8.65 -19.18
N ALA A 306 1.12 -9.36 -18.69
CA ALA A 306 2.40 -9.44 -19.39
C ALA A 306 2.35 -10.26 -20.69
N THR A 307 1.40 -11.18 -20.82
CA THR A 307 1.37 -12.15 -21.93
C THR A 307 0.17 -12.00 -22.85
N SER A 308 -0.85 -11.23 -22.45
CA SER A 308 -2.18 -11.20 -23.08
C SER A 308 -2.84 -12.58 -23.19
N SER A 309 -2.37 -13.60 -22.46
CA SER A 309 -2.85 -14.99 -22.61
C SER A 309 -4.31 -15.18 -22.18
N ALA A 310 -4.87 -14.26 -21.40
CA ALA A 310 -6.29 -14.25 -21.03
C ALA A 310 -6.71 -12.85 -20.59
N ALA A 311 -8.02 -12.61 -20.53
CA ALA A 311 -8.56 -11.40 -19.93
C ALA A 311 -8.15 -11.29 -18.46
N TYR A 312 -7.59 -10.14 -18.07
CA TYR A 312 -7.26 -9.82 -16.70
C TYR A 312 -8.51 -9.40 -15.89
N LEU A 313 -8.38 -9.42 -14.57
CA LEU A 313 -9.38 -9.03 -13.60
C LEU A 313 -9.86 -7.60 -13.86
N ASN A 314 -11.18 -7.42 -13.97
CA ASN A 314 -11.76 -6.10 -14.08
C ASN A 314 -11.85 -5.44 -12.69
N ASN A 315 -10.76 -4.77 -12.32
CA ASN A 315 -10.54 -4.00 -11.10
C ASN A 315 -10.47 -4.77 -9.77
N TYR A 316 -11.52 -5.47 -9.32
CA TYR A 316 -11.60 -5.89 -7.91
C TYR A 316 -11.94 -7.36 -7.70
N PHE A 317 -11.14 -8.03 -6.86
CA PHE A 317 -11.40 -9.36 -6.30
C PHE A 317 -11.35 -9.30 -4.77
N MET A 318 -12.33 -9.91 -4.10
CA MET A 318 -12.36 -10.06 -2.64
C MET A 318 -12.51 -11.53 -2.23
N LEU A 319 -11.89 -11.86 -1.10
CA LEU A 319 -11.93 -13.16 -0.44
C LEU A 319 -12.40 -12.99 1.00
N ILE A 320 -13.34 -13.84 1.43
CA ILE A 320 -13.76 -13.98 2.83
C ILE A 320 -13.70 -15.47 3.19
N GLY A 321 -12.84 -15.79 4.16
CA GLY A 321 -12.58 -17.15 4.63
C GLY A 321 -13.08 -17.43 6.05
N THR A 322 -13.99 -16.62 6.62
CA THR A 322 -14.47 -16.81 8.00
C THR A 322 -15.45 -17.96 8.13
N ASP A 323 -16.38 -18.09 7.17
CA ASP A 323 -17.44 -19.11 7.14
C ASP A 323 -17.42 -19.83 5.79
N GLY A 324 -16.43 -20.70 5.60
CA GLY A 324 -16.14 -21.35 4.32
C GLY A 324 -15.20 -20.53 3.43
N VAL A 325 -15.24 -20.76 2.11
CA VAL A 325 -14.44 -20.01 1.13
C VAL A 325 -15.39 -19.27 0.21
N TYR A 326 -15.47 -17.96 0.39
CA TYR A 326 -16.27 -17.08 -0.45
C TYR A 326 -15.37 -16.10 -1.19
N SER A 327 -15.61 -15.95 -2.50
CA SER A 327 -14.98 -14.91 -3.31
C SER A 327 -15.99 -14.17 -4.15
N PHE A 328 -15.75 -12.89 -4.36
CA PHE A 328 -16.57 -12.04 -5.21
C PHE A 328 -15.69 -11.12 -6.07
N THR A 329 -16.11 -10.92 -7.32
CA THR A 329 -15.43 -10.06 -8.28
C THR A 329 -16.43 -9.04 -8.80
N PHE A 330 -16.01 -7.78 -8.83
CA PHE A 330 -16.83 -6.69 -9.35
C PHE A 330 -15.92 -5.59 -9.93
N GLU A 331 -16.47 -4.83 -10.86
CA GLU A 331 -15.80 -3.66 -11.41
C GLU A 331 -16.09 -2.44 -10.51
N HIS A 332 -15.10 -2.02 -9.74
CA HIS A 332 -15.18 -0.75 -9.03
C HIS A 332 -15.04 0.40 -10.03
N GLN A 333 -15.97 1.35 -9.98
CA GLN A 333 -16.04 2.44 -10.96
C GLN A 333 -14.99 3.52 -10.69
N LYS A 334 -14.43 4.08 -11.76
CA LYS A 334 -13.54 5.24 -11.67
C LYS A 334 -14.37 6.47 -11.29
N ARG A 335 -13.85 7.26 -10.35
CA ARG A 335 -14.46 8.53 -9.94
C ARG A 335 -13.88 9.68 -10.77
N ASP A 336 -14.76 10.46 -11.39
CA ASP A 336 -14.38 11.67 -12.14
C ASP A 336 -13.85 12.78 -11.21
N ASP A 337 -14.33 12.82 -9.98
CA ASP A 337 -13.88 13.74 -8.92
C ASP A 337 -12.70 13.18 -8.11
N CYS A 338 -12.09 12.08 -8.55
CA CYS A 338 -10.93 11.52 -7.86
C CYS A 338 -9.76 12.51 -7.91
N PRO A 339 -9.15 12.86 -6.77
CA PRO A 339 -8.09 13.86 -6.74
C PRO A 339 -6.77 13.39 -7.35
N VAL A 340 -6.66 12.10 -7.69
CA VAL A 340 -5.49 11.50 -8.32
C VAL A 340 -5.73 11.24 -9.81
N CYS A 341 -6.80 10.50 -10.16
CA CYS A 341 -7.01 10.05 -11.54
C CYS A 341 -8.22 10.68 -12.25
N GLY A 342 -9.02 11.51 -11.55
CA GLY A 342 -10.30 12.03 -12.04
C GLY A 342 -10.17 13.30 -12.88
N GLY A 343 -9.16 14.12 -12.62
CA GLY A 343 -8.90 15.36 -13.36
C GLY A 343 -9.91 16.49 -13.13
N GLN A 344 -11.06 16.23 -12.49
CA GLN A 344 -11.99 17.26 -12.04
C GLN A 344 -11.66 17.72 -10.62
N ALA A 345 -11.81 19.01 -10.35
CA ALA A 345 -11.68 19.55 -9.01
C ALA A 345 -12.86 19.10 -8.13
N ILE A 346 -12.58 18.79 -6.86
CA ILE A 346 -13.64 18.45 -5.90
C ILE A 346 -14.39 19.73 -5.56
N THR A 347 -15.67 19.80 -5.95
CA THR A 347 -16.52 20.94 -5.57
C THR A 347 -16.98 20.76 -4.12
N VAL A 348 -16.72 21.76 -3.28
CA VAL A 348 -17.20 21.83 -1.90
C VAL A 348 -18.22 22.96 -1.78
N ASN A 349 -19.44 22.61 -1.40
CA ASN A 349 -20.49 23.58 -1.07
C ASN A 349 -20.31 23.98 0.41
N VAL A 350 -20.10 25.26 0.65
CA VAL A 350 -19.83 25.81 1.99
C VAL A 350 -20.71 27.02 2.22
N SER A 351 -21.14 27.26 3.46
CA SER A 351 -21.87 28.50 3.77
C SER A 351 -20.89 29.66 3.93
N LYS A 352 -21.33 30.89 3.67
CA LYS A 352 -20.47 32.10 3.74
C LYS A 352 -19.94 32.37 5.14
N GLU A 353 -20.63 31.83 6.15
CA GLU A 353 -20.31 31.92 7.57
C GLU A 353 -19.29 30.88 8.03
N TRP A 354 -18.96 29.87 7.20
CA TRP A 354 -17.94 28.89 7.56
C TRP A 354 -16.58 29.58 7.72
N THR A 355 -15.87 29.23 8.79
CA THR A 355 -14.49 29.65 8.98
C THR A 355 -13.53 28.76 8.19
N LEU A 356 -12.30 29.24 7.97
CA LEU A 356 -11.25 28.40 7.39
C LEU A 356 -10.96 27.16 8.26
N GLU A 357 -11.03 27.31 9.59
CA GLU A 357 -10.93 26.19 10.52
C GLU A 357 -12.01 25.13 10.26
N ARG A 358 -13.27 25.55 10.05
CA ARG A 358 -14.36 24.60 9.77
C ARG A 358 -14.16 23.84 8.47
N LEU A 359 -13.61 24.48 7.44
CA LEU A 359 -13.24 23.79 6.20
C LEU A 359 -12.16 22.74 6.45
N ILE A 360 -11.14 23.07 7.23
CA ILE A 360 -10.06 22.14 7.59
C ILE A 360 -10.61 20.94 8.38
N GLU A 361 -11.48 21.17 9.36
CA GLU A 361 -12.15 20.11 10.11
C GLU A 361 -12.92 19.16 9.19
N MET A 362 -13.71 19.71 8.26
CA MET A 362 -14.47 18.92 7.28
C MET A 362 -13.53 18.05 6.43
N LEU A 363 -12.41 18.60 5.95
CA LEU A 363 -11.43 17.85 5.16
C LEU A 363 -10.73 16.74 5.95
N VAL A 364 -10.52 16.94 7.25
CA VAL A 364 -9.96 15.92 8.16
C VAL A 364 -10.99 14.83 8.49
N GLU A 365 -12.28 15.18 8.59
CA GLU A 365 -13.38 14.25 8.84
C GLU A 365 -13.77 13.41 7.61
N LYS A 366 -13.52 13.92 6.40
CA LYS A 366 -13.87 13.26 5.13
C LYS A 366 -13.07 11.97 4.91
N GLN A 367 -13.77 10.84 4.92
CA GLN A 367 -13.16 9.51 4.81
C GLN A 367 -12.54 9.22 3.43
N ASP A 368 -13.03 9.88 2.38
CA ASP A 368 -12.55 9.74 1.01
C ASP A 368 -11.23 10.49 0.76
N VAL A 369 -10.74 11.28 1.71
CA VAL A 369 -9.49 12.06 1.55
C VAL A 369 -8.46 11.76 2.66
N GLN A 370 -8.91 11.42 3.88
CA GLN A 370 -8.06 11.03 5.03
C GLN A 370 -6.81 11.92 5.21
N ILE A 371 -6.98 13.25 5.20
CA ILE A 371 -5.86 14.18 5.31
C ILE A 371 -5.48 14.38 6.78
N LYS A 372 -4.18 14.42 7.08
CA LYS A 372 -3.64 14.83 8.37
C LYS A 372 -2.87 16.13 8.22
N LYS A 373 -3.25 17.16 8.99
CA LYS A 373 -2.59 18.47 9.04
C LYS A 373 -2.42 19.10 7.63
N PRO A 374 -3.51 19.48 6.96
CA PRO A 374 -3.43 20.14 5.66
C PRO A 374 -2.87 21.57 5.77
N SER A 375 -2.16 21.99 4.72
CA SER A 375 -1.86 23.38 4.39
C SER A 375 -2.70 23.78 3.18
N LEU A 376 -3.26 24.99 3.19
CA LEU A 376 -4.21 25.49 2.21
C LEU A 376 -3.70 26.80 1.61
N ALA A 377 -3.80 26.93 0.29
CA ALA A 377 -3.49 28.16 -0.42
C ALA A 377 -4.40 28.33 -1.64
N THR A 378 -4.66 29.58 -2.03
CA THR A 378 -5.19 29.91 -3.35
C THR A 378 -4.06 30.45 -4.23
N PRO A 379 -4.24 30.59 -5.55
CA PRO A 379 -3.26 31.24 -6.42
C PRO A 379 -2.88 32.66 -5.98
N LYS A 380 -3.76 33.33 -5.23
CA LYS A 380 -3.60 34.73 -4.79
C LYS A 380 -3.12 34.85 -3.34
N ARG A 381 -3.43 33.88 -2.47
CA ARG A 381 -3.30 34.04 -1.02
C ARG A 381 -2.85 32.76 -0.32
N GLN A 382 -2.00 32.91 0.69
CA GLN A 382 -1.65 31.86 1.64
C GLN A 382 -2.72 31.80 2.73
N LEU A 383 -3.55 30.73 2.73
CA LEU A 383 -4.67 30.63 3.67
C LEU A 383 -4.18 30.16 5.04
N TYR A 384 -3.57 28.97 5.09
CA TYR A 384 -3.01 28.39 6.31
C TYR A 384 -1.89 27.41 6.00
N PHE A 385 -0.76 27.50 6.70
CA PHE A 385 0.40 26.62 6.52
C PHE A 385 0.79 25.95 7.83
N GLN A 386 1.00 24.64 7.82
CA GLN A 386 1.43 23.88 9.00
C GLN A 386 2.93 24.00 9.28
N ALA A 387 3.71 24.33 8.24
CA ALA A 387 5.17 24.46 8.31
C ALA A 387 5.67 25.43 7.23
N PRO A 388 6.83 26.08 7.43
CA PRO A 388 7.60 26.17 8.67
C PRO A 388 6.87 26.99 9.77
N PRO A 389 7.28 26.90 11.06
CA PRO A 389 6.59 27.52 12.19
C PRO A 389 6.30 29.03 12.03
N GLN A 390 7.19 29.73 11.32
CA GLN A 390 7.02 31.16 11.03
C GLN A 390 5.79 31.43 10.16
N LEU A 391 5.55 30.61 9.12
CA LEU A 391 4.36 30.74 8.28
C LEU A 391 3.10 30.28 9.01
N GLU A 392 3.24 29.29 9.89
CA GLU A 392 2.14 28.83 10.74
C GLU A 392 1.66 29.97 11.65
N GLU A 393 2.57 30.63 12.38
CA GLU A 393 2.22 31.77 13.24
C GLU A 393 1.61 32.93 12.46
N LEU A 394 2.12 33.22 11.25
CA LEU A 394 1.63 34.29 10.39
C LEU A 394 0.24 34.01 9.80
N THR A 395 -0.07 32.75 9.48
CA THR A 395 -1.32 32.36 8.82
C THR A 395 -2.39 31.85 9.79
N ARG A 396 -2.01 31.47 11.03
CA ARG A 396 -2.92 31.06 12.10
C ARG A 396 -4.10 32.02 12.34
N PRO A 397 -3.94 33.37 12.30
CA PRO A 397 -5.08 34.27 12.46
C PRO A 397 -6.15 34.16 11.36
N ASN A 398 -5.84 33.52 10.22
CA ASN A 398 -6.83 33.29 9.17
C ASN A 398 -7.80 32.15 9.50
N LEU A 399 -7.47 31.27 10.46
CA LEU A 399 -8.33 30.15 10.85
C LEU A 399 -9.70 30.60 11.36
N GLU A 400 -9.73 31.71 12.11
CA GLU A 400 -10.95 32.29 12.69
C GLU A 400 -11.75 33.15 11.69
N LYS A 401 -11.13 33.55 10.57
CA LYS A 401 -11.80 34.36 9.55
C LYS A 401 -12.79 33.51 8.75
N THR A 402 -13.82 34.17 8.24
CA THR A 402 -14.79 33.52 7.36
C THR A 402 -14.15 33.20 6.01
N LEU A 403 -14.57 32.09 5.40
CA LEU A 403 -14.10 31.68 4.07
C LEU A 403 -14.37 32.77 3.03
N SER A 404 -15.53 33.43 3.13
CA SER A 404 -15.94 34.48 2.19
C SER A 404 -15.06 35.74 2.22
N GLU A 405 -14.31 35.98 3.29
CA GLU A 405 -13.29 37.04 3.34
C GLU A 405 -11.98 36.64 2.63
N LEU A 406 -11.71 35.33 2.59
CA LEU A 406 -10.44 34.76 2.18
C LEU A 406 -10.42 34.26 0.74
N VAL A 407 -11.53 33.66 0.30
CA VAL A 407 -11.68 32.90 -0.96
C VAL A 407 -12.94 33.35 -1.69
N ASP A 408 -12.79 33.74 -2.96
CA ASP A 408 -13.88 34.16 -3.82
C ASP A 408 -14.80 32.97 -4.21
N ASP A 409 -16.05 33.24 -4.59
CA ASP A 409 -16.96 32.19 -5.07
C ASP A 409 -16.45 31.56 -6.38
N GLY A 410 -16.41 30.24 -6.45
CA GLY A 410 -15.85 29.48 -7.56
C GLY A 410 -14.32 29.43 -7.60
N GLU A 411 -13.61 30.04 -6.63
CA GLU A 411 -12.14 30.01 -6.56
C GLU A 411 -11.63 28.62 -6.13
N TYR A 412 -10.43 28.30 -6.60
CA TYR A 412 -9.76 27.05 -6.31
C TYR A 412 -8.81 27.18 -5.10
N ILE A 413 -8.89 26.20 -4.21
CA ILE A 413 -7.96 26.01 -3.10
C ILE A 413 -7.08 24.80 -3.41
N THR A 414 -5.78 24.98 -3.37
CA THR A 414 -4.79 23.91 -3.35
C THR A 414 -4.55 23.47 -1.91
N VAL A 415 -4.71 22.19 -1.65
CA VAL A 415 -4.51 21.55 -0.35
C VAL A 415 -3.32 20.61 -0.45
N THR A 416 -2.32 20.84 0.40
CA THR A 416 -1.11 20.02 0.50
C THR A 416 -0.99 19.44 1.90
N ALA A 417 -0.49 18.21 2.03
CA ALA A 417 -0.27 17.60 3.33
C ALA A 417 0.83 16.54 3.23
N SER A 418 1.55 16.29 4.32
CA SER A 418 2.53 15.19 4.34
C SER A 418 1.89 13.81 4.17
N SER A 419 0.59 13.68 4.48
CA SER A 419 -0.19 12.46 4.27
C SER A 419 -0.70 12.31 2.83
N LEU A 420 -0.55 13.34 2.00
CA LEU A 420 -0.98 13.33 0.61
C LEU A 420 0.25 13.27 -0.30
N PRO A 421 0.35 12.27 -1.18
CA PRO A 421 1.41 12.21 -2.17
C PRO A 421 1.15 13.11 -3.40
N PHE A 422 0.07 13.90 -3.39
CA PHE A 422 -0.40 14.76 -4.47
C PHE A 422 -1.01 16.04 -3.90
N ASP A 423 -1.16 17.05 -4.76
CA ASP A 423 -1.84 18.30 -4.42
C ASP A 423 -3.34 18.15 -4.72
N LEU A 424 -4.17 18.30 -3.69
CA LEU A 424 -5.62 18.25 -3.83
C LEU A 424 -6.15 19.61 -4.24
N THR A 425 -6.93 19.68 -5.32
CA THR A 425 -7.59 20.92 -5.75
C THR A 425 -9.08 20.89 -5.43
N LEU A 426 -9.53 21.86 -4.63
CA LEU A 426 -10.92 22.06 -4.25
C LEU A 426 -11.49 23.27 -4.98
N GLN A 427 -12.72 23.18 -5.50
CA GLN A 427 -13.47 24.34 -5.95
C GLN A 427 -14.48 24.74 -4.87
N VAL A 428 -14.38 25.96 -4.36
CA VAL A 428 -15.33 26.47 -3.37
C VAL A 428 -16.57 27.01 -4.07
N LYS A 429 -17.75 26.58 -3.66
CA LYS A 429 -19.02 27.22 -4.03
C LYS A 429 -19.77 27.61 -2.77
N TYR A 430 -20.19 28.87 -2.71
CA TYR A 430 -21.02 29.33 -1.61
C TYR A 430 -22.50 29.04 -1.88
N ASP A 431 -23.18 28.50 -0.89
CA ASP A 431 -24.65 28.33 -0.91
C ASP A 431 -25.40 29.68 -0.84
#